data_AF-M5NXE0-F1
#
_entry.id   AF-M5NXE0-F1
#
_cell.length_a   1.000
_cell.length_b   1.000
_cell.length_c   1.000
_cell.angle_alpha   90.00
_cell.angle_beta   90.00
_cell.angle_gamma   90.00
#
_symmetry.space_group_name_H-M   'P 1'
#
loop_
_entity.id
_entity.type
_entity.pdbx_description
1 polymer ?
#
loop_
_entity_poly.entity_id
_entity_poly.type
_entity_poly.pdbx_seq_one_letter_code
_entity_poly.pdbx_strand_id
1 'polypeptide(L)'
;MKTLDVQALHDAIDHTLKQLKKQSDEMAKVKKSVEAITSLDDALKGKGGDAIRAFYEECHTPFLKFYETFIDEYESALKKIKNALNSLEPNHNGFISQAFLDHDLEQGLNAADRTTKHLVSKANATIAKVSHIVDLPDLNDNDFHEHNQKGADQRSQYR
;
A
#
# COMPACT_ATOMS: atom_id res chain seq x y z
N MET A 1 7.62 -8.71 -18.29
CA MET A 1 6.82 -9.17 -17.13
C MET A 1 7.12 -8.23 -15.99
N LYS A 2 6.10 -7.62 -15.35
CA LYS A 2 6.32 -6.75 -14.19
C LYS A 2 6.20 -7.57 -12.92
N THR A 3 7.24 -7.51 -12.11
CA THR A 3 7.31 -8.16 -10.80
C THR A 3 7.71 -7.12 -9.78
N LEU A 4 7.01 -7.08 -8.66
CA LEU A 4 7.39 -6.28 -7.51
C LEU A 4 8.24 -7.15 -6.57
N ASP A 5 9.42 -6.67 -6.25
CA ASP A 5 10.27 -7.21 -5.18
C ASP A 5 9.90 -6.54 -3.86
N VAL A 6 9.44 -7.35 -2.90
CA VAL A 6 8.91 -6.87 -1.62
C VAL A 6 10.02 -6.24 -0.78
N GLN A 7 11.18 -6.89 -0.70
CA GLN A 7 12.32 -6.40 0.07
C GLN A 7 12.82 -5.07 -0.51
N ALA A 8 13.02 -5.01 -1.82
CA ALA A 8 13.53 -3.81 -2.48
C ALA A 8 12.60 -2.61 -2.27
N LEU A 9 11.27 -2.82 -2.33
CA LEU A 9 10.31 -1.74 -2.07
C LEU A 9 10.30 -1.31 -0.60
N HIS A 10 10.39 -2.25 0.36
CA HIS A 10 10.53 -1.91 1.77
C HIS A 10 11.77 -1.07 2.05
N ASP A 11 12.93 -1.50 1.53
CA ASP A 11 14.20 -0.81 1.72
C ASP A 11 14.17 0.59 1.10
N ALA A 12 13.58 0.73 -0.10
CA ALA A 12 13.39 2.01 -0.74
C ALA A 12 12.50 2.94 0.10
N ILE A 13 11.35 2.45 0.59
CA ILE A 13 10.45 3.23 1.45
C ILE A 13 11.18 3.67 2.73
N ASP A 14 11.88 2.77 3.41
CA ASP A 14 12.58 3.09 4.66
C ASP A 14 13.73 4.06 4.44
N HIS A 15 14.41 3.97 3.30
CA HIS A 15 15.41 4.95 2.89
C HIS A 15 14.79 6.32 2.65
N THR A 16 13.70 6.39 1.89
CA THR A 16 12.99 7.65 1.61
C THR A 16 12.44 8.29 2.89
N LEU A 17 11.85 7.51 3.81
CA LEU A 17 11.39 8.02 5.10
C LEU A 17 12.52 8.66 5.93
N LYS A 18 13.71 8.05 5.94
CA LYS A 18 14.88 8.63 6.60
C LYS A 18 15.31 9.94 5.93
N GLN A 19 15.26 10.02 4.60
CA GLN A 19 15.59 11.25 3.88
C GLN A 19 14.58 12.36 4.15
N LEU A 20 13.28 12.06 4.13
CA LEU A 20 12.22 13.02 4.41
C LEU A 20 12.35 13.60 5.82
N LYS A 21 12.67 12.77 6.81
CA LYS A 21 12.96 13.24 8.16
C LYS A 21 14.13 14.24 8.20
N LYS A 22 15.23 13.91 7.51
CA LYS A 22 16.38 14.80 7.41
C LYS A 22 16.01 16.13 6.72
N GLN A 23 15.23 16.07 5.65
CA GLN A 23 14.76 17.26 4.93
C GLN A 23 13.85 18.13 5.80
N SER A 24 12.98 17.53 6.60
CA SER A 24 12.14 18.24 7.58
C SER A 24 13.00 18.98 8.61
N ASP A 25 14.01 18.31 9.18
CA ASP A 25 14.94 18.92 10.14
C ASP A 25 15.74 20.08 9.52
N GLU A 26 16.17 19.95 8.26
CA GLU A 26 16.84 21.02 7.51
C GLU A 26 15.88 22.19 7.23
N MET A 27 14.64 21.91 6.83
CA MET A 27 13.65 22.94 6.52
C MET A 27 13.23 23.73 7.76
N ALA A 28 13.14 23.07 8.91
CA ALA A 28 12.89 23.74 10.19
C ALA A 28 13.99 24.78 10.54
N LYS A 29 15.24 24.54 10.14
CA LYS A 29 16.33 25.52 10.30
C LYS A 29 16.15 26.70 9.36
N VAL A 30 15.81 26.44 8.09
CA VAL A 30 15.54 27.49 7.10
C VAL A 30 14.39 28.37 7.56
N LYS A 31 13.30 27.77 8.05
CA LYS A 31 12.15 28.49 8.60
C LYS A 31 12.53 29.41 9.76
N LYS A 32 13.33 28.94 10.72
CA LYS A 32 13.85 29.79 11.79
C LYS A 32 14.70 30.95 11.26
N SER A 33 15.49 30.74 10.21
CA SER A 33 16.26 31.83 9.59
C SER A 33 15.37 32.85 8.89
N VAL A 34 14.31 32.40 8.21
CA VAL A 34 13.30 33.29 7.60
C VAL A 34 12.58 34.10 8.68
N GLU A 35 12.10 33.45 9.74
CA GLU A 35 11.44 34.10 10.88
C GLU A 35 12.36 35.14 11.56
N ALA A 36 13.66 34.82 11.68
CA ALA A 36 14.63 35.77 12.20
C ALA A 36 14.75 37.02 11.33
N ILE A 37 14.81 36.88 9.99
CA ILE A 37 14.88 38.01 9.05
C ILE A 37 13.62 38.86 9.12
N THR A 38 12.44 38.24 9.12
CA THR A 38 11.16 38.96 9.17
C THR A 38 10.92 39.66 10.51
N SER A 39 11.70 39.31 11.55
CA SER A 39 11.70 39.95 12.86
C SER A 39 12.78 41.05 13.02
N LEU A 40 13.54 41.39 11.98
CA LEU A 40 14.57 42.46 12.02
C LEU A 40 13.97 43.86 11.78
N ASP A 41 12.89 44.21 12.47
CA ASP A 41 12.28 45.54 12.38
C ASP A 41 13.21 46.66 12.88
N ASP A 42 14.05 46.34 13.86
CA ASP A 42 15.00 47.30 14.41
C ASP A 42 16.26 47.54 13.56
N ALA A 43 16.68 46.53 12.80
CA ALA A 43 17.90 46.57 11.99
C ALA A 43 17.63 46.88 10.52
N LEU A 44 16.53 46.36 9.96
CA LEU A 44 16.14 46.57 8.55
C LEU A 44 15.09 47.69 8.43
N LYS A 45 15.44 48.92 8.79
CA LYS A 45 14.46 50.02 8.81
C LYS A 45 14.23 50.69 7.44
N GLY A 46 13.08 51.37 7.34
CA GLY A 46 12.70 52.17 6.17
C GLY A 46 12.25 51.32 4.97
N LYS A 47 11.83 51.98 3.89
CA LYS A 47 11.15 51.33 2.74
C LYS A 47 11.90 50.12 2.15
N GLY A 48 13.24 50.19 2.09
CA GLY A 48 14.05 49.08 1.60
C GLY A 48 14.08 47.89 2.56
N GLY A 49 14.23 48.14 3.86
CA GLY A 49 14.21 47.09 4.86
C GLY A 49 12.82 46.48 5.04
N ASP A 50 11.76 47.28 4.95
CA ASP A 50 10.37 46.81 4.90
C ASP A 50 10.13 45.88 3.70
N ALA A 51 10.66 46.24 2.52
CA ALA A 51 10.55 45.40 1.32
C ALA A 51 11.30 44.06 1.46
N ILE A 52 12.49 44.05 2.10
CA ILE A 52 13.23 42.80 2.35
C ILE A 52 12.45 41.91 3.31
N ARG A 53 11.93 42.44 4.42
CA ARG A 53 11.12 41.64 5.35
C ARG A 53 9.86 41.11 4.70
N ALA A 54 9.13 41.94 3.95
CA ALA A 54 7.95 41.52 3.20
C ALA A 54 8.26 40.41 2.19
N PHE A 55 9.38 40.49 1.47
CA PHE A 55 9.80 39.44 0.54
C PHE A 55 9.99 38.07 1.22
N TYR A 56 10.60 38.03 2.40
CA TYR A 56 10.76 36.78 3.15
C TYR A 56 9.43 36.30 3.75
N GLU A 57 8.62 37.20 4.30
CA GLU A 57 7.33 36.86 4.90
C GLU A 57 6.32 36.38 3.85
N GLU A 58 6.20 37.07 2.72
CA GLU A 58 5.16 36.83 1.73
C GLU A 58 5.54 35.76 0.71
N CYS A 59 6.83 35.64 0.36
CA CYS A 59 7.25 34.65 -0.65
C CYS A 59 7.76 33.34 -0.02
N HIS A 60 8.47 33.39 1.12
CA HIS A 60 9.15 32.21 1.65
C HIS A 60 8.32 31.48 2.71
N THR A 61 7.69 32.20 3.63
CA THR A 61 6.87 31.58 4.68
C THR A 61 5.76 30.67 4.12
N PRO A 62 5.01 31.04 3.06
CA PRO A 62 3.99 30.16 2.48
C PRO A 62 4.59 28.89 1.85
N PHE A 63 5.70 29.01 1.14
CA PHE A 63 6.39 27.87 0.54
C PHE A 63 6.87 26.89 1.61
N LEU A 64 7.46 27.39 2.69
CA LEU A 64 7.94 26.56 3.80
C LEU A 64 6.80 25.78 4.46
N LYS A 65 5.66 26.43 4.70
CA LYS A 65 4.45 25.77 5.24
C LYS A 65 3.90 24.71 4.29
N PHE A 66 3.87 25.00 2.99
CA PHE A 66 3.49 24.03 1.98
C PHE A 66 4.43 22.81 2.00
N TYR A 67 5.73 23.04 2.07
CA TYR A 67 6.73 21.98 2.06
C TYR A 67 6.65 21.09 3.31
N GLU A 68 6.43 21.69 4.50
CA GLU A 68 6.15 20.94 5.74
C GLU A 68 4.96 19.99 5.55
N THR A 69 3.84 20.52 5.04
CA THR A 69 2.63 19.72 4.78
C THR A 69 2.87 18.61 3.76
N PHE A 70 3.59 18.93 2.68
CA PHE A 70 3.92 17.96 1.64
C PHE A 70 4.75 16.80 2.17
N ILE A 71 5.76 17.06 3.03
CA ILE A 71 6.55 16.00 3.65
C ILE A 71 5.66 15.09 4.49
N ASP A 72 4.78 15.66 5.32
CA ASP A 72 3.90 14.88 6.20
C ASP A 72 2.94 14.00 5.39
N GLU A 73 2.36 14.53 4.32
CA GLU A 73 1.48 13.80 3.41
C GLU A 73 2.23 12.68 2.69
N TYR A 74 3.44 12.95 2.22
CA TYR A 74 4.24 11.96 1.50
C TYR A 74 4.72 10.83 2.43
N GLU A 75 5.15 11.16 3.65
CA GLU A 75 5.48 10.17 4.69
C GLU A 75 4.26 9.28 5.00
N SER A 76 3.07 9.88 5.13
CA SER A 76 1.83 9.15 5.35
C SER A 76 1.50 8.19 4.20
N ALA A 77 1.65 8.65 2.95
CA ALA A 77 1.44 7.83 1.77
C ALA A 77 2.42 6.65 1.71
N LEU A 78 3.70 6.88 1.98
CA LEU A 78 4.73 5.82 2.02
C LEU A 78 4.42 4.76 3.10
N LYS A 79 3.99 5.18 4.29
CA LYS A 79 3.58 4.26 5.35
C LYS A 79 2.35 3.43 4.96
N LYS A 80 1.36 4.04 4.31
CA LYS A 80 0.18 3.33 3.78
C LYS A 80 0.56 2.29 2.74
N ILE A 81 1.44 2.64 1.80
CA ILE A 81 1.96 1.69 0.80
C ILE A 81 2.68 0.53 1.49
N LYS A 82 3.54 0.82 2.49
CA LYS A 82 4.26 -0.21 3.25
C LYS A 82 3.32 -1.18 3.94
N ASN A 83 2.24 -0.67 4.54
CA ASN A 83 1.23 -1.49 5.22
C ASN A 83 0.40 -2.33 4.23
N ALA A 84 0.00 -1.74 3.10
CA ALA A 84 -0.71 -2.46 2.06
C ALA A 84 0.14 -3.60 1.48
N LEU A 85 1.45 -3.35 1.28
CA LEU A 85 2.40 -4.37 0.84
C LEU A 85 2.48 -5.52 1.84
N ASN A 86 2.69 -5.23 3.13
CA ASN A 86 2.73 -6.24 4.19
C ASN A 86 1.45 -7.07 4.31
N SER A 87 0.29 -6.45 4.04
CA SER A 87 -1.00 -7.15 4.08
C SER A 87 -1.19 -8.06 2.87
N LEU A 88 -0.66 -7.69 1.71
CA LEU A 88 -0.80 -8.44 0.47
C LEU A 88 0.25 -9.56 0.36
N GLU A 89 1.49 -9.27 0.73
CA GLU A 89 2.60 -10.23 0.75
C GLU A 89 3.45 -10.02 2.03
N PRO A 90 3.16 -10.76 3.11
CA PRO A 90 3.87 -10.64 4.38
C PRO A 90 5.31 -11.18 4.34
N ASN A 91 5.64 -12.02 3.35
CA ASN A 91 7.00 -12.54 3.22
C ASN A 91 7.91 -11.47 2.65
N HIS A 92 8.89 -11.03 3.45
CA HIS A 92 9.88 -10.04 3.02
C HIS A 92 10.68 -10.47 1.79
N ASN A 93 10.91 -11.77 1.59
CA ASN A 93 11.60 -12.29 0.40
C ASN A 93 10.62 -12.69 -0.72
N GLY A 94 9.36 -12.29 -0.60
CA GLY A 94 8.30 -12.55 -1.56
C GLY A 94 8.40 -11.67 -2.81
N PHE A 95 7.61 -12.02 -3.81
CA PHE A 95 7.46 -11.23 -5.03
C PHE A 95 6.01 -11.25 -5.50
N ILE A 96 5.56 -10.14 -6.06
CA ILE A 96 4.21 -10.02 -6.61
C ILE A 96 4.32 -9.89 -8.12
N SER A 97 3.84 -10.91 -8.84
CA SER A 97 3.77 -10.88 -10.31
C SER A 97 2.49 -10.19 -10.75
N GLN A 98 2.60 -9.21 -11.65
CA GLN A 98 1.42 -8.59 -12.24
C GLN A 98 0.57 -9.62 -12.99
N ALA A 99 1.19 -10.54 -13.74
CA ALA A 99 0.48 -11.58 -14.48
C ALA A 99 -0.34 -12.49 -13.54
N PHE A 100 0.19 -12.75 -12.34
CA PHE A 100 -0.51 -13.52 -11.34
C PHE A 100 -1.79 -12.84 -10.88
N LEU A 101 -1.71 -11.54 -10.57
CA LEU A 101 -2.88 -10.75 -10.17
C LEU A 101 -3.90 -10.59 -11.30
N ASP A 102 -3.42 -10.39 -12.53
CA ASP A 102 -4.28 -10.12 -13.67
C ASP A 102 -4.97 -11.35 -14.25
N HIS A 103 -4.29 -12.50 -14.22
CA HIS A 103 -4.72 -13.70 -14.96
C HIS A 103 -4.61 -14.98 -14.15
N ASP A 104 -3.43 -15.30 -13.60
CA ASP A 104 -3.15 -16.66 -13.11
C ASP A 104 -4.00 -17.02 -11.89
N LEU A 105 -4.25 -16.05 -11.00
CA LEU A 105 -5.07 -16.27 -9.82
C LEU A 105 -6.52 -16.63 -10.20
N GLU A 106 -7.12 -15.97 -11.18
CA GLU A 106 -8.48 -16.31 -11.64
C GLU A 106 -8.54 -17.72 -12.19
N GLN A 107 -7.57 -18.05 -13.05
CA GLN A 107 -7.53 -19.32 -13.73
C GLN A 107 -7.32 -20.44 -12.72
N GLY A 108 -6.45 -20.23 -11.73
CA GLY A 108 -6.23 -21.13 -10.61
C GLY A 108 -7.50 -21.36 -9.80
N LEU A 109 -8.18 -20.30 -9.35
CA LEU A 109 -9.43 -20.40 -8.58
C LEU A 109 -10.54 -21.10 -9.37
N ASN A 110 -10.69 -20.79 -10.66
CA ASN A 110 -11.66 -21.43 -11.55
C ASN A 110 -11.32 -22.91 -11.80
N ALA A 111 -10.05 -23.25 -11.96
CA ALA A 111 -9.62 -24.64 -12.14
C ALA A 111 -9.82 -25.46 -10.86
N ALA A 112 -9.53 -24.87 -9.70
CA ALA A 112 -9.76 -25.50 -8.41
C ALA A 112 -11.26 -25.75 -8.16
N ASP A 113 -12.12 -24.76 -8.45
CA ASP A 113 -13.58 -24.89 -8.40
C ASP A 113 -14.12 -26.07 -9.22
N ARG A 114 -13.72 -26.12 -10.50
CA ARG A 114 -14.14 -27.20 -11.41
C ARG A 114 -13.65 -28.56 -10.95
N THR A 115 -12.41 -28.64 -10.47
CA THR A 115 -11.80 -29.88 -10.02
C THR A 115 -12.48 -30.40 -8.76
N THR A 116 -12.72 -29.54 -7.77
CA THR A 116 -13.42 -29.90 -6.53
C THR A 116 -14.83 -30.41 -6.82
N LYS A 117 -15.63 -29.66 -7.61
CA LYS A 117 -16.98 -30.10 -8.04
C LYS A 117 -16.97 -31.46 -8.71
N HIS A 118 -16.01 -31.68 -9.61
CA HIS A 118 -15.88 -32.94 -10.31
C HIS A 118 -15.56 -34.11 -9.36
N LEU A 119 -14.63 -33.90 -8.41
CA LEU A 119 -14.25 -34.91 -7.43
C LEU A 119 -15.39 -35.23 -6.47
N VAL A 120 -16.11 -34.22 -5.96
CA VAL A 120 -17.28 -34.40 -5.09
C VAL A 120 -18.39 -35.15 -5.83
N SER A 121 -18.72 -34.75 -7.05
CA SER A 121 -19.71 -35.45 -7.88
C SER A 121 -19.35 -36.93 -8.10
N LYS A 122 -18.07 -37.21 -8.40
CA LYS A 122 -17.58 -38.59 -8.60
C LYS A 122 -17.61 -39.42 -7.32
N ALA A 123 -17.25 -38.82 -6.19
CA ALA A 123 -17.31 -39.47 -4.88
C ALA A 123 -18.76 -39.80 -4.50
N ASN A 124 -19.69 -38.84 -4.62
CA ASN A 124 -21.11 -39.06 -4.34
C ASN A 124 -21.72 -40.11 -5.27
N ALA A 125 -21.34 -40.13 -6.56
CA ALA A 125 -21.75 -41.20 -7.47
C ALA A 125 -21.21 -42.59 -7.06
N THR A 126 -20.07 -42.64 -6.35
CA THR A 126 -19.51 -43.88 -5.81
C THR A 126 -20.20 -44.29 -4.50
N ILE A 127 -20.49 -43.33 -3.62
CA ILE A 127 -21.28 -43.52 -2.39
C ILE A 127 -22.67 -44.08 -2.75
N ALA A 128 -23.34 -43.50 -3.74
CA ALA A 128 -24.65 -43.95 -4.21
C ALA A 128 -24.64 -45.42 -4.66
N LYS A 129 -23.55 -45.92 -5.25
CA LYS A 129 -23.42 -47.32 -5.69
C LYS A 129 -23.40 -48.31 -4.52
N VAL A 130 -22.87 -47.91 -3.35
CA VAL A 130 -22.75 -48.78 -2.17
C VAL A 130 -23.82 -48.52 -1.10
N SER A 131 -24.71 -47.57 -1.34
CA SER A 131 -25.81 -47.17 -0.43
C SER A 131 -26.72 -48.31 0.05
N HIS A 132 -26.83 -49.38 -0.74
CA HIS A 132 -27.60 -50.58 -0.39
C HIS A 132 -26.93 -51.49 0.65
N ILE A 133 -25.61 -51.32 0.86
CA ILE A 133 -24.79 -52.11 1.78
C ILE A 133 -24.54 -51.32 3.06
N VAL A 134 -24.29 -50.02 2.93
CA VAL A 134 -23.93 -49.12 4.04
C VAL A 134 -24.49 -47.73 3.77
N ASP A 135 -25.07 -47.13 4.82
CA ASP A 135 -25.55 -45.76 4.77
C ASP A 135 -24.37 -44.80 4.99
N LEU A 136 -24.07 -44.00 3.97
CA LEU A 136 -22.97 -43.04 3.97
C LEU A 136 -23.50 -41.67 3.54
N PRO A 137 -23.12 -40.58 4.23
CA PRO A 137 -23.54 -39.24 3.86
C PRO A 137 -22.89 -38.76 2.56
N ASP A 138 -23.60 -37.93 1.80
CA ASP A 138 -23.04 -37.22 0.64
C ASP A 138 -21.99 -36.20 1.07
N LEU A 139 -20.96 -36.04 0.24
CA LEU A 139 -19.99 -34.97 0.37
C LEU A 139 -20.56 -33.66 -0.20
N ASN A 140 -20.22 -32.54 0.43
CA ASN A 140 -20.49 -31.20 -0.08
C ASN A 140 -19.20 -30.38 -0.13
N ASP A 141 -19.15 -29.41 -1.05
CA ASP A 141 -18.03 -28.49 -1.31
C ASP A 141 -18.40 -27.03 -1.03
N ASN A 142 -19.49 -26.77 -0.30
CA ASN A 142 -19.95 -25.41 0.00
C ASN A 142 -18.88 -24.57 0.69
N ASP A 143 -18.21 -25.12 1.71
CA ASP A 143 -17.13 -24.44 2.42
C ASP A 143 -16.00 -24.08 1.46
N PHE A 144 -15.61 -24.99 0.57
CA PHE A 144 -14.59 -24.72 -0.43
C PHE A 144 -15.02 -23.59 -1.37
N HIS A 145 -16.25 -23.62 -1.87
CA HIS A 145 -16.79 -22.58 -2.74
C HIS A 145 -16.79 -21.20 -2.08
N GLU A 146 -17.19 -21.12 -0.81
CA GLU A 146 -17.18 -19.87 -0.06
C GLU A 146 -15.76 -19.31 0.06
N HIS A 147 -14.77 -20.16 0.37
CA HIS A 147 -13.38 -19.73 0.47
C HIS A 147 -12.78 -19.35 -0.89
N ASN A 148 -13.10 -20.09 -1.95
CA ASN A 148 -12.65 -19.82 -3.31
C ASN A 148 -13.21 -18.47 -3.82
N GLN A 149 -14.47 -18.18 -3.49
CA GLN A 149 -15.12 -16.91 -3.82
C GLN A 149 -14.53 -15.74 -3.03
N LYS A 150 -14.26 -15.92 -1.72
CA LYS A 150 -13.52 -14.92 -0.93
C LYS A 150 -12.16 -14.57 -1.54
N GLY A 151 -11.43 -15.57 -2.07
CA GLY A 151 -10.17 -15.33 -2.79
C GLY A 151 -10.34 -14.50 -4.07
N ALA A 152 -11.42 -14.74 -4.83
CA ALA A 152 -11.73 -13.96 -6.03
C ALA A 152 -12.13 -12.50 -5.70
N ASP A 153 -12.85 -12.31 -4.60
CA ASP A 153 -13.28 -10.98 -4.12
C ASP A 153 -12.08 -10.16 -3.63
N GLN A 154 -11.17 -10.78 -2.87
CA GLN A 154 -9.93 -10.13 -2.41
C GLN A 154 -9.11 -9.61 -3.59
N ARG A 155 -8.97 -10.39 -4.66
CA ARG A 155 -8.29 -9.92 -5.89
C ARG A 155 -8.93 -8.66 -6.47
N SER A 156 -10.26 -8.58 -6.47
CA SER A 156 -11.00 -7.47 -7.05
C SER A 156 -10.82 -6.15 -6.28
N GLN A 157 -10.41 -6.20 -5.02
CA GLN A 157 -10.09 -5.00 -4.23
C GLN A 157 -8.76 -4.33 -4.61
N TYR A 158 -7.88 -5.04 -5.34
CA TYR A 158 -6.55 -4.58 -5.69
C TYR A 158 -6.38 -4.26 -7.19
N ARG A 159 -7.49 -4.27 -7.96
CA ARG A 159 -7.57 -3.85 -9.37
C ARG A 159 -8.16 -2.44 -9.46
#